data_AF-A0A3S1B2Z8-F1
#
_entry.id   AF-A0A3S1B2Z8-F1
#
_cell.length_a   1.000
_cell.length_b   1.000
_cell.length_c   1.000
_cell.angle_alpha   90.00
_cell.angle_beta   90.00
_cell.angle_gamma   90.00
#
_symmetry.space_group_name_H-M   'P 1'
#
loop_
_entity.id
_entity.type
_entity.pdbx_description
1 polymer ?
#
loop_
_entity_poly.entity_id
_entity_poly.type
_entity_poly.pdbx_seq_one_letter_code
_entity_poly.pdbx_strand_id
1 'polypeptide(L)'
;MPTIFESPDQPQAREVKPAMATGLILAGLGLAAVGFAGRYAWRVGRIAQQTLNQKLGELPSSGAFSKYYRGGFEAKMTRREAGLILGVSPSASKMKIKEAHKRIMLLNHPDRGGSPYLAAKINEAKDYMDSARPGSG
;
A
#
# COMPACT_ATOMS: atom_id res chain seq x y z
N MET A 1 -12.35 1.88 -101.82
CA MET A 1 -12.09 3.34 -101.95
C MET A 1 -12.47 4.00 -100.63
N PRO A 2 -11.58 4.82 -100.03
CA PRO A 2 -11.68 5.33 -98.67
C PRO A 2 -12.44 6.66 -98.60
N THR A 3 -12.91 7.07 -97.42
CA THR A 3 -12.68 8.43 -96.90
C THR A 3 -12.78 8.44 -95.38
N ILE A 4 -11.68 8.87 -94.79
CA ILE A 4 -11.49 9.22 -93.39
C ILE A 4 -12.15 10.59 -93.18
N PHE A 5 -13.03 10.70 -92.19
CA PHE A 5 -13.44 12.00 -91.64
C PHE A 5 -13.02 12.03 -90.18
N GLU A 6 -11.93 12.76 -89.94
CA GLU A 6 -11.32 13.01 -88.64
C GLU A 6 -12.09 14.14 -87.95
N SER A 7 -12.55 13.91 -86.72
CA SER A 7 -13.29 14.90 -85.91
C SER A 7 -12.40 15.42 -84.78
N PRO A 8 -12.53 16.70 -84.40
CA PRO A 8 -11.49 17.43 -83.68
C PRO A 8 -11.43 17.09 -82.19
N ASP A 9 -10.20 17.05 -81.67
CA ASP A 9 -9.87 16.89 -80.25
C ASP A 9 -10.63 17.90 -79.37
N GLN A 10 -11.42 17.38 -78.43
CA GLN A 10 -11.98 18.14 -77.32
C GLN A 10 -10.96 18.24 -76.18
N PRO A 11 -10.79 19.41 -75.52
CA PRO A 11 -9.78 19.60 -74.50
C PRO A 11 -10.14 18.82 -73.23
N GLN A 12 -9.31 17.84 -72.86
CA GLN A 12 -9.48 17.09 -71.61
C GLN A 12 -9.17 17.99 -70.41
N ALA A 13 -10.20 18.36 -69.65
CA ALA A 13 -10.05 19.01 -68.36
C ALA A 13 -9.32 18.05 -67.39
N ARG A 14 -8.19 18.49 -66.82
CA ARG A 14 -7.42 17.71 -65.87
C ARG A 14 -8.23 17.48 -64.59
N GLU A 15 -8.67 16.25 -64.38
CA GLU A 15 -9.33 15.80 -63.15
C GLU A 15 -8.33 15.77 -61.99
N VAL A 16 -8.49 16.66 -61.03
CA VAL A 16 -7.65 16.71 -59.83
C VAL A 16 -8.15 15.65 -58.84
N LYS A 17 -7.41 14.54 -58.71
CA LYS A 17 -7.79 13.39 -57.87
C LYS A 17 -7.83 13.79 -56.38
N PRO A 18 -8.98 13.71 -55.68
CA PRO A 18 -9.15 14.18 -54.30
C PRO A 18 -8.52 13.25 -53.23
N ALA A 19 -7.97 12.09 -53.62
CA ALA A 19 -7.53 11.04 -52.71
C ALA A 19 -6.43 11.46 -51.72
N MET A 20 -5.57 12.43 -52.07
CA MET A 20 -4.45 12.84 -51.21
C MET A 20 -4.87 13.76 -50.05
N ALA A 21 -5.90 14.59 -50.23
CA ALA A 21 -6.36 15.52 -49.19
C ALA A 21 -7.12 14.80 -48.07
N THR A 22 -7.96 13.81 -48.42
CA THR A 22 -8.73 13.02 -47.46
C THR A 22 -7.81 12.14 -46.58
N GLY A 23 -6.74 11.58 -47.16
CA GLY A 23 -5.77 10.77 -46.41
C GLY A 23 -5.00 11.57 -45.35
N LEU A 24 -4.59 12.80 -45.67
CA LEU A 24 -3.87 13.67 -44.73
C LEU A 24 -4.76 14.15 -43.57
N ILE A 25 -6.04 14.44 -43.83
CA ILE A 25 -7.00 14.83 -42.79
C ILE A 25 -7.28 13.66 -41.84
N LEU A 26 -7.49 12.45 -42.37
CA LEU A 26 -7.70 11.23 -41.56
C LEU A 26 -6.46 10.90 -40.71
N ALA A 27 -5.27 11.01 -41.28
CA ALA A 27 -4.02 10.79 -40.54
C ALA A 27 -3.85 11.82 -39.40
N GLY A 28 -4.15 13.10 -39.66
CA GLY A 28 -4.07 14.17 -38.66
C GLY A 28 -5.04 13.99 -37.50
N LEU A 29 -6.30 13.62 -37.79
CA LEU A 29 -7.32 13.35 -36.76
C LEU A 29 -6.97 12.13 -35.91
N GLY A 30 -6.42 11.07 -36.51
CA GLY A 30 -5.96 9.88 -35.80
C GLY A 30 -4.86 10.18 -34.78
N LEU A 31 -3.83 10.93 -35.19
CA LEU A 31 -2.73 11.35 -34.30
C LEU A 31 -3.21 12.23 -33.14
N ALA A 32 -4.16 13.14 -33.40
CA ALA A 32 -4.74 13.99 -32.37
C ALA A 32 -5.52 13.17 -31.32
N ALA A 33 -6.33 12.21 -31.75
CA ALA A 33 -7.10 11.35 -30.84
C ALA A 33 -6.18 10.54 -29.91
N VAL A 34 -5.11 9.95 -30.44
CA VAL A 34 -4.12 9.18 -29.64
C VAL A 34 -3.40 10.09 -28.65
N GLY A 35 -2.99 11.29 -29.08
CA GLY A 35 -2.32 12.26 -28.20
C GLY A 35 -3.20 12.72 -27.03
N PHE A 36 -4.49 12.99 -27.28
CA PHE A 36 -5.44 13.38 -26.22
C PHE A 36 -5.77 12.22 -25.28
N ALA A 37 -6.02 11.02 -25.80
CA ALA A 37 -6.29 9.84 -24.98
C ALA A 37 -5.09 9.49 -24.08
N GLY A 38 -3.87 9.51 -24.64
CA GLY A 38 -2.64 9.28 -23.88
C GLY A 38 -2.42 10.35 -22.80
N ARG A 39 -2.63 11.63 -23.11
CA ARG A 39 -2.49 12.73 -22.14
C ARG A 39 -3.54 12.64 -21.02
N TYR A 40 -4.76 12.22 -21.34
CA TYR A 40 -5.82 12.03 -20.36
C TYR A 40 -5.51 10.86 -19.43
N ALA A 41 -5.09 9.71 -19.98
CA ALA A 41 -4.65 8.55 -19.20
C ALA A 41 -3.46 8.88 -18.28
N TRP A 42 -2.47 9.66 -18.75
CA TRP A 42 -1.35 10.09 -17.92
C TRP A 42 -1.78 11.00 -16.75
N ARG A 43 -2.73 11.91 -16.99
CA ARG A 43 -3.23 12.83 -15.95
C ARG A 43 -4.03 12.09 -14.88
N VAL A 44 -4.93 11.19 -15.29
CA VAL A 44 -5.72 10.37 -14.36
C VAL A 44 -4.83 9.36 -13.63
N GLY A 45 -3.91 8.71 -14.34
CA GLY A 45 -2.95 7.76 -13.78
C GLY A 45 -2.07 8.38 -12.70
N ARG A 46 -1.61 9.63 -12.86
CA ARG A 46 -0.78 10.31 -11.85
C ARG A 46 -1.54 10.63 -10.56
N ILE A 47 -2.82 10.99 -10.66
CA ILE A 47 -3.68 11.28 -9.49
C ILE A 47 -4.05 9.96 -8.77
N ALA A 48 -4.38 8.92 -9.54
CA ALA A 48 -4.62 7.59 -9.01
C ALA A 48 -3.36 7.02 -8.32
N GLN A 49 -2.17 7.24 -8.89
CA GLN A 49 -0.91 6.80 -8.28
C GLN A 49 -0.63 7.50 -6.94
N GLN A 50 -0.91 8.80 -6.83
CA GLN A 50 -0.67 9.54 -5.58
C GLN A 50 -1.58 9.07 -4.45
N THR A 51 -2.86 8.83 -4.74
CA THR A 51 -3.82 8.30 -3.76
C THR A 51 -3.54 6.84 -3.40
N LEU A 52 -3.12 6.04 -4.37
CA LEU A 52 -2.73 4.64 -4.15
C LEU A 52 -1.43 4.55 -3.33
N ASN A 53 -0.42 5.38 -3.60
CA ASN A 53 0.82 5.42 -2.83
C ASN A 53 0.60 5.88 -1.37
N GLN A 54 -0.32 6.82 -1.14
CA GLN A 54 -0.69 7.22 0.22
C GLN A 54 -1.34 6.06 0.98
N LYS A 55 -2.26 5.32 0.34
CA LYS A 55 -2.94 4.18 0.99
C LYS A 55 -2.10 2.92 1.10
N LEU A 56 -1.17 2.67 0.18
CA LEU A 56 -0.20 1.55 0.26
C LEU A 56 0.91 1.82 1.28
N GLY A 57 1.27 3.08 1.53
CA GLY A 57 2.22 3.44 2.59
C GLY A 57 1.68 3.24 4.00
N GLU A 58 0.35 3.25 4.16
CA GLU A 58 -0.35 2.99 5.43
C GLU A 58 -0.64 1.51 5.67
N LEU A 59 -0.50 0.65 4.64
CA LEU A 59 -0.62 -0.79 4.82
C LEU A 59 0.65 -1.31 5.52
N PRO A 60 0.52 -2.06 6.61
CA PRO A 60 1.69 -2.64 7.28
C PRO A 60 2.44 -3.50 6.27
N SER A 61 3.68 -3.10 5.95
CA SER A 61 4.54 -3.82 5.01
C SER A 61 4.55 -5.30 5.36
N SER A 62 4.63 -6.18 4.37
CA SER A 62 4.59 -7.65 4.51
C SER A 62 5.62 -8.25 5.49
N GLY A 63 6.55 -7.44 6.01
CA GLY A 63 7.48 -7.77 7.09
C GLY A 63 7.04 -7.36 8.51
N ALA A 64 5.93 -6.62 8.68
CA ALA A 64 5.40 -6.24 10.00
C ALA A 64 4.98 -7.48 10.81
N PHE A 65 4.53 -8.54 10.12
CA PHE A 65 4.20 -9.84 10.70
C PHE A 65 5.43 -10.76 10.88
N SER A 66 6.63 -10.35 10.45
CA SER A 66 7.87 -11.10 10.73
C SER A 66 8.45 -10.79 12.12
N LYS A 67 7.90 -9.79 12.82
CA LYS A 67 8.33 -9.36 14.16
C LYS A 67 7.80 -10.22 15.30
N TYR A 68 7.04 -11.27 15.03
CA TYR A 68 6.63 -12.19 16.09
C TYR A 68 7.86 -12.95 16.61
N TYR A 69 8.07 -12.90 17.92
CA TYR A 69 9.10 -13.70 18.58
C TYR A 69 8.78 -15.17 18.34
N ARG A 70 9.73 -15.90 17.73
CA ARG A 70 9.59 -17.35 17.51
C ARG A 70 9.79 -18.07 18.84
N GLY A 71 8.85 -18.94 19.19
CA GLY A 71 8.87 -19.74 20.42
C GLY A 71 7.69 -19.44 21.35
N GLY A 72 7.72 -20.06 22.52
CA GLY A 72 6.80 -19.76 23.62
C GLY A 72 7.39 -18.76 24.61
N PHE A 73 6.74 -18.64 25.76
CA PHE A 73 7.34 -17.97 26.90
C PHE A 73 8.53 -18.74 27.44
N GLU A 74 9.47 -18.02 28.06
CA GLU A 74 10.58 -18.63 28.78
C GLU A 74 10.05 -19.47 29.96
N ALA A 75 10.77 -20.54 30.29
CA ALA A 75 10.43 -21.41 31.42
C ALA A 75 10.50 -20.66 32.77
N LYS A 76 11.36 -19.63 32.86
CA LYS A 76 11.50 -18.76 34.02
C LYS A 76 11.41 -17.31 33.56
N MET A 77 10.53 -16.53 34.18
CA MET A 77 10.36 -15.12 33.86
C MET A 77 11.68 -14.36 33.99
N THR A 78 12.03 -13.61 32.96
CA THR A 78 13.22 -12.74 32.94
C THR A 78 12.82 -11.28 32.86
N ARG A 79 13.72 -10.36 33.26
CA ARG A 79 13.47 -8.92 33.14
C ARG A 79 13.15 -8.50 31.70
N ARG A 80 13.86 -9.11 30.74
CA ARG A 80 13.69 -8.83 29.31
C ARG A 80 12.30 -9.27 28.85
N GLU A 81 11.93 -10.51 29.15
CA GLU A 81 10.62 -11.05 28.79
C GLU A 81 9.48 -10.27 29.45
N ALA A 82 9.59 -9.95 30.74
CA ALA A 82 8.58 -9.18 31.45
C ALA A 82 8.37 -7.78 30.83
N GLY A 83 9.46 -7.11 30.44
CA GLY A 83 9.39 -5.85 29.70
C GLY A 83 8.70 -6.01 28.34
N LEU A 84 8.98 -7.09 27.61
CA LEU A 84 8.32 -7.39 26.33
C LEU A 84 6.82 -7.68 26.49
N ILE A 85 6.43 -8.48 27.48
CA ILE A 85 5.02 -8.82 27.77
C ILE A 85 4.23 -7.56 28.11
N LEU A 86 4.79 -6.67 28.93
CA LEU A 86 4.12 -5.44 29.35
C LEU A 86 4.26 -4.29 28.33
N GLY A 87 5.09 -4.45 27.30
CA GLY A 87 5.36 -3.39 26.33
C GLY A 87 6.07 -2.17 26.93
N VAL A 88 6.95 -2.39 27.92
CA VAL A 88 7.70 -1.34 28.62
C VAL A 88 9.20 -1.61 28.60
N SER A 89 10.00 -0.55 28.79
CA SER A 89 11.45 -0.71 28.98
C SER A 89 11.75 -1.60 30.20
N PRO A 90 12.78 -2.47 30.15
CA PRO A 90 13.29 -3.18 31.33
C PRO A 90 13.64 -2.27 32.53
N SER A 91 13.87 -0.98 32.27
CA SER A 91 14.16 0.07 33.25
C SER A 91 12.96 0.99 33.55
N ALA A 92 11.74 0.62 33.14
CA ALA A 92 10.55 1.44 33.33
C ALA A 92 10.23 1.70 34.82
N SER A 93 9.65 2.86 35.11
CA SER A 93 9.20 3.21 36.46
C SER A 93 7.98 2.38 36.89
N LYS A 94 7.77 2.24 38.20
CA LYS A 94 6.64 1.49 38.78
C LYS A 94 5.28 1.98 38.30
N MET A 95 5.13 3.30 38.15
CA MET A 95 3.89 3.88 37.64
C MET A 95 3.59 3.38 36.22
N LYS A 96 4.60 3.37 35.34
CA LYS A 96 4.46 2.90 33.96
C LYS A 96 4.18 1.40 33.88
N ILE A 97 4.80 0.60 34.75
CA ILE A 97 4.54 -0.85 34.87
C ILE A 97 3.07 -1.09 35.26
N LYS A 98 2.57 -0.41 36.30
CA LYS A 98 1.19 -0.56 36.78
C LYS A 98 0.16 -0.14 35.74
N GLU A 99 0.42 0.97 35.04
CA GLU A 99 -0.45 1.45 33.98
C GLU A 99 -0.50 0.48 32.79
N ALA A 100 0.67 -0.03 32.38
CA ALA A 100 0.76 -1.01 31.31
C ALA A 100 0.07 -2.33 31.64
N HIS A 101 0.28 -2.84 32.86
CA HIS A 101 -0.41 -4.02 33.37
C HIS A 101 -1.94 -3.85 33.33
N LYS A 102 -2.47 -2.73 33.84
CA LYS A 102 -3.91 -2.45 33.81
C LYS A 102 -4.47 -2.45 32.40
N ARG A 103 -3.77 -1.81 31.46
CA ARG A 103 -4.20 -1.71 30.05
C ARG A 103 -4.24 -3.09 29.37
N ILE A 104 -3.18 -3.88 29.52
CA ILE A 104 -3.04 -5.17 28.84
C ILE A 104 -3.95 -6.22 29.49
N MET A 105 -4.07 -6.23 30.82
CA MET A 105 -4.95 -7.14 31.54
C MET A 105 -6.43 -6.89 31.21
N LEU A 106 -6.84 -5.63 31.02
CA LEU A 106 -8.22 -5.31 30.64
C LEU A 106 -8.66 -6.03 29.35
N LEU A 107 -7.73 -6.15 28.39
CA LEU A 107 -7.93 -6.82 27.10
C LEU A 107 -7.80 -8.35 27.17
N ASN A 108 -7.00 -8.86 28.11
CA ASN A 108 -6.69 -10.29 28.23
C ASN A 108 -7.37 -10.97 29.43
N HIS A 109 -8.33 -10.29 30.07
CA HIS A 109 -9.00 -10.81 31.25
C HIS A 109 -9.77 -12.10 30.93
N PRO A 110 -9.64 -13.18 31.73
CA PRO A 110 -10.31 -14.46 31.45
C PRO A 110 -11.82 -14.32 31.36
N ASP A 111 -12.43 -13.55 32.27
CA ASP A 111 -13.88 -13.31 32.29
C ASP A 111 -14.41 -12.52 31.07
N ARG A 112 -13.51 -11.95 30.25
CA ARG A 112 -13.85 -11.28 29.00
C ARG A 112 -13.44 -12.08 27.76
N GLY A 113 -13.25 -13.40 27.92
CA GLY A 113 -12.81 -14.30 26.85
C GLY A 113 -11.31 -14.31 26.60
N GLY A 114 -10.52 -13.70 27.49
CA GLY A 114 -9.06 -13.80 27.45
C GLY A 114 -8.55 -15.18 27.86
N SER A 115 -7.33 -15.51 27.47
CA SER A 115 -6.71 -16.79 27.88
C SER A 115 -6.26 -16.71 29.34
N PRO A 116 -6.67 -17.65 30.22
CA PRO A 116 -6.16 -17.73 31.59
C PRO A 116 -4.63 -17.83 31.64
N TYR A 117 -4.03 -18.51 30.67
CA TYR A 117 -2.58 -18.65 30.56
C TYR A 117 -1.90 -17.30 30.24
N LEU A 118 -2.45 -16.53 29.31
CA LEU A 118 -1.91 -15.19 28.99
C LEU A 118 -2.07 -14.24 30.18
N ALA A 119 -3.22 -14.25 30.84
CA ALA A 119 -3.46 -13.46 32.05
C ALA A 119 -2.45 -13.81 33.16
N ALA A 120 -2.18 -15.10 33.38
CA ALA A 120 -1.16 -15.55 34.33
C ALA A 120 0.24 -15.01 33.97
N LYS A 121 0.63 -15.07 32.70
CA LYS A 121 1.93 -14.53 32.24
C LYS A 121 2.03 -13.01 32.36
N ILE A 122 0.94 -12.28 32.14
CA ILE A 122 0.89 -10.82 32.35
C ILE A 122 1.08 -10.48 33.83
N ASN A 123 0.47 -11.25 34.74
CA ASN A 123 0.64 -11.08 36.18
C ASN A 123 2.07 -11.41 36.62
N GLU A 124 2.62 -12.52 36.15
CA GLU A 124 4.01 -12.93 36.42
C GLU A 124 5.00 -11.83 35.99
N ALA A 125 4.81 -11.25 34.80
CA ALA A 125 5.64 -10.16 34.30
C ALA A 125 5.56 -8.90 35.19
N LYS A 126 4.36 -8.53 35.63
CA LYS A 126 4.17 -7.39 36.55
C LYS A 126 4.89 -7.65 37.87
N ASP A 127 4.71 -8.82 38.47
CA ASP A 127 5.28 -9.12 39.79
C ASP A 127 6.82 -9.22 39.73
N TYR A 128 7.36 -9.76 38.65
CA TYR A 128 8.80 -9.74 38.39
C TYR A 128 9.34 -8.30 38.31
N MET A 129 8.70 -7.42 37.55
CA MET A 129 9.17 -6.04 37.38
C MET A 129 9.00 -5.19 38.65
N ASP A 130 7.98 -5.46 39.46
CA ASP A 130 7.75 -4.77 40.74
C ASP A 130 8.76 -5.19 41.84
N SER A 131 9.15 -6.46 41.85
CA SER A 131 10.08 -7.07 42.81
C SER A 131 11.55 -6.81 42.44
N ALA A 132 11.88 -6.73 41.15
CA ALA A 132 13.25 -6.58 40.68
C ALA A 132 13.78 -5.14 40.78
N ARG A 133 13.60 -4.45 41.92
CA ARG A 133 14.21 -3.14 42.17
C ARG A 133 15.74 -3.21 42.07
N PRO A 134 16.41 -2.30 41.34
CA PRO A 134 17.79 -1.96 41.64
C PRO A 134 17.78 -1.15 42.95
N GLY A 135 18.29 -1.72 44.04
CA GLY A 135 18.46 -1.00 45.32
C GLY A 135 17.62 -1.48 46.52
N SER A 136 17.36 -2.78 46.65
CA SER A 136 16.89 -3.37 47.92
C SER A 136 17.81 -4.53 48.32
N GLY A 137 19.06 -4.17 48.60
CA GLY A 137 20.11 -4.96 49.24
C GLY A 137 21.00 -4.00 50.01
#